data_AF-A0A1Y0K3E1-F1
#
_entry.id   AF-A0A1Y0K3E1-F1
#
_cell.length_a   1.000
_cell.length_b   1.000
_cell.length_c   1.000
_cell.angle_alpha   90.00
_cell.angle_beta   90.00
_cell.angle_gamma   90.00
#
_symmetry.space_group_name_H-M   'P 1'
#
loop_
_entity.id
_entity.type
_entity.pdbx_description
1 polymer ?
#
loop_
_entity_poly.entity_id
_entity_poly.type
_entity_poly.pdbx_seq_one_letter_code
_entity_poly.pdbx_strand_id
1 'polypeptide(L)'
;DFVNQPGIEDYAKCVDDLLHACITAFITAFHWILPEALHQRELGLLIRTEFFLDFENYARTMFEALGKVRNFLTFNKPLSSPIPGFCSGTFAPPRQSTPEPFLVGHKVL
;
A
#
# COMPACT_ATOMS: atom_id res chain seq x y z
N ASP A 1 -15.58 -4.26 5.74
CA ASP A 1 -15.47 -2.84 5.36
C ASP A 1 -16.13 -2.55 4.04
N PHE A 2 -16.44 -1.28 3.80
CA PHE A 2 -16.94 -0.79 2.52
C PHE A 2 -15.83 -0.87 1.46
N VAL A 3 -16.16 -1.37 0.27
CA VAL A 3 -15.25 -1.46 -0.87
C VAL A 3 -15.75 -0.52 -1.97
N ASN A 4 -14.86 0.35 -2.46
CA ASN A 4 -15.16 1.28 -3.55
C ASN A 4 -15.14 0.54 -4.91
N GLN A 5 -16.28 -0.05 -5.29
CA GLN A 5 -16.40 -0.82 -6.53
C GLN A 5 -16.05 -0.02 -7.80
N PRO A 6 -16.49 1.24 -7.97
CA PRO A 6 -16.05 2.06 -9.11
C PRO A 6 -14.52 2.14 -9.26
N GLY A 7 -13.79 2.30 -8.16
CA GLY A 7 -12.33 2.31 -8.21
C GLY A 7 -11.72 0.97 -8.65
N ILE A 8 -12.33 -0.15 -8.24
CA ILE A 8 -11.91 -1.49 -8.69
C ILE A 8 -12.13 -1.65 -10.19
N GLU A 9 -13.30 -1.24 -10.68
CA GLU A 9 -13.66 -1.32 -12.09
C GLU A 9 -12.72 -0.48 -12.97
N ASP A 10 -12.34 0.71 -12.51
CA ASP A 10 -11.37 1.58 -13.21
C ASP A 10 -10.00 0.89 -13.37
N TYR A 11 -9.47 0.28 -12.31
CA TYR A 11 -8.21 -0.46 -12.39
C TYR A 11 -8.33 -1.74 -13.21
N ALA A 12 -9.43 -2.47 -13.09
CA ALA A 12 -9.69 -3.68 -13.86
C ALA A 12 -9.71 -3.37 -15.37
N LYS A 13 -10.38 -2.29 -15.76
CA LYS A 13 -10.39 -1.80 -17.13
C LYS A 13 -9.00 -1.40 -17.61
N CYS A 14 -8.24 -0.66 -16.80
CA CYS A 14 -6.86 -0.28 -17.12
C CYS A 14 -5.98 -1.51 -17.40
N VAL A 15 -6.08 -2.54 -16.56
CA VAL A 15 -5.36 -3.80 -16.77
C VAL A 15 -5.81 -4.49 -18.06
N ASP A 16 -7.11 -4.56 -18.33
CA ASP A 16 -7.62 -5.18 -19.55
C ASP A 16 -7.11 -4.45 -20.80
N ASP A 17 -7.09 -3.12 -20.79
CA ASP A 17 -6.56 -2.30 -21.89
C ASP A 17 -5.05 -2.58 -22.12
N LEU A 18 -4.26 -2.72 -21.06
CA LEU A 18 -2.85 -3.08 -21.15
C LEU A 18 -2.65 -4.48 -21.74
N LEU A 19 -3.41 -5.46 -21.28
CA LEU A 19 -3.31 -6.84 -21.76
C LEU A 19 -3.77 -6.97 -23.22
N HIS A 20 -4.84 -6.27 -23.62
CA HIS A 20 -5.28 -6.20 -25.02
C HIS A 20 -4.22 -5.57 -25.93
N ALA A 21 -3.43 -4.62 -25.41
CA ALA A 21 -2.30 -4.04 -26.12
C ALA A 21 -1.02 -4.90 -26.08
N CYS A 22 -1.10 -6.14 -25.58
CA CYS A 22 0.04 -7.04 -25.37
C CYS A 22 1.12 -6.48 -24.44
N ILE A 23 0.76 -5.58 -23.51
CA ILE A 23 1.67 -5.02 -22.51
C ILE A 23 1.60 -5.87 -21.25
N THR A 24 2.77 -6.32 -20.77
CA THR A 24 2.84 -7.07 -19.51
C THR A 24 2.63 -6.12 -18.33
N ALA A 25 1.53 -6.31 -17.59
CA ALA A 25 1.24 -5.52 -16.41
C ALA A 25 2.05 -5.97 -15.19
N PHE A 26 2.47 -4.99 -14.38
CA PHE A 26 3.05 -5.15 -13.06
C PHE A 26 2.29 -4.27 -12.09
N ILE A 27 1.73 -4.87 -11.03
CA ILE A 27 0.97 -4.16 -10.01
C ILE A 27 1.84 -4.01 -8.76
N THR A 28 1.93 -2.79 -8.24
CA THR A 28 2.50 -2.51 -6.92
C THR A 28 1.37 -2.17 -5.96
N ALA A 29 1.13 -3.02 -4.96
CA ALA A 29 -0.01 -2.89 -4.06
C ALA A 29 0.12 -1.66 -3.15
N PHE A 30 1.33 -1.35 -2.66
CA PHE A 30 1.58 -0.18 -1.82
C PHE A 30 2.78 0.62 -2.32
N HIS A 31 2.53 1.90 -2.61
CA HIS A 31 3.55 2.85 -3.05
C HIS A 31 3.57 4.11 -2.16
N TRP A 32 3.79 3.89 -0.86
CA TRP A 32 4.01 4.94 0.16
C TRP A 32 2.79 5.82 0.49
N ILE A 33 1.64 5.58 -0.15
CA ILE A 33 0.40 6.31 0.14
C ILE A 33 -0.43 5.49 1.12
N LEU A 34 -0.47 5.92 2.38
CA LEU A 34 -1.39 5.40 3.38
C LEU A 34 -2.68 6.24 3.38
N PRO A 35 -3.87 5.63 3.36
CA PRO A 35 -5.12 6.34 3.58
C PRO A 35 -5.12 7.13 4.90
N GLU A 36 -5.50 8.40 4.84
CA GLU A 36 -5.55 9.29 6.02
C GLU A 36 -6.44 8.70 7.14
N ALA A 37 -7.56 8.06 6.79
CA ALA A 37 -8.44 7.43 7.76
C ALA A 37 -7.72 6.33 8.58
N LEU A 38 -6.80 5.58 7.98
CA LEU A 38 -5.98 4.59 8.71
C LEU A 38 -4.93 5.27 9.59
N HIS A 39 -4.38 6.40 9.14
CA HIS A 39 -3.47 7.19 9.97
C HIS A 39 -4.18 7.75 11.22
N GLN A 40 -5.39 8.28 11.06
CA GLN A 40 -6.17 8.87 12.17
C GLN A 40 -6.71 7.82 13.14
N ARG A 41 -7.11 6.64 12.65
CA ARG A 41 -7.68 5.56 13.48
C ARG A 41 -6.62 4.91 14.37
N GLU A 42 -5.46 4.59 13.80
CA GLU A 42 -4.50 3.66 14.43
C GLU A 42 -3.03 4.11 14.29
N LEU A 43 -2.76 5.41 14.15
CA LEU A 43 -1.42 5.94 13.80
C LEU A 43 -0.82 5.28 12.54
N GLY A 44 -1.65 4.62 11.72
CA GLY A 44 -1.26 3.95 10.48
C GLY A 44 -0.23 2.84 10.68
N LEU A 45 0.92 3.01 10.05
CA LEU A 45 2.04 2.05 10.05
C LEU A 45 2.67 1.83 11.45
N LEU A 46 2.28 2.63 12.46
CA LEU A 46 2.89 2.62 13.79
C LEU A 46 2.27 1.65 14.77
N ILE A 47 1.02 1.22 14.57
CA ILE A 47 0.41 0.13 15.36
C ILE A 47 0.54 -1.19 14.59
N ARG A 48 0.87 -2.28 15.30
CA ARG A 48 1.41 -3.51 14.67
C ARG A 48 0.30 -4.42 14.14
N THR A 49 -0.75 -4.68 14.90
CA THR A 49 -1.63 -5.84 14.65
C THR A 49 -2.72 -5.51 13.63
N GLU A 50 -3.27 -4.31 13.73
CA GLU A 50 -4.42 -3.83 12.97
C GLU A 50 -4.03 -3.56 11.51
N PHE A 51 -2.86 -2.93 11.28
CA PHE A 51 -2.37 -2.64 9.94
C PHE A 51 -2.17 -3.91 9.09
N PHE A 52 -1.70 -5.01 9.68
CA PHE A 52 -1.54 -6.27 8.93
C PHE A 52 -2.88 -6.80 8.45
N LEU A 53 -3.92 -6.76 9.29
CA LEU A 53 -5.26 -7.22 8.92
C LEU A 53 -5.89 -6.30 7.86
N ASP A 54 -5.72 -4.98 8.00
CA ASP A 54 -6.18 -4.00 7.01
C ASP A 54 -5.49 -4.24 5.66
N PHE A 55 -4.16 -4.43 5.65
CA PHE A 55 -3.40 -4.67 4.44
C PHE A 55 -3.69 -6.03 3.81
N GLU A 56 -3.89 -7.08 4.61
CA GLU A 56 -4.30 -8.40 4.12
C GLU A 56 -5.66 -8.32 3.41
N ASN A 57 -6.64 -7.63 4.01
CA ASN A 57 -7.96 -7.46 3.42
C ASN A 57 -7.90 -6.65 2.11
N TYR A 58 -7.10 -5.58 2.09
CA TYR A 58 -6.82 -4.79 0.90
C TYR A 58 -6.18 -5.63 -0.21
N ALA A 59 -5.12 -6.39 0.11
CA ALA A 59 -4.44 -7.24 -0.84
C ALA A 59 -5.36 -8.33 -1.39
N ARG A 60 -6.17 -8.97 -0.55
CA ARG A 60 -7.16 -9.98 -0.95
C ARG A 60 -8.16 -9.42 -1.95
N THR A 61 -8.75 -8.26 -1.66
CA THR A 61 -9.70 -7.57 -2.55
C THR A 61 -9.06 -7.26 -3.91
N MET A 62 -7.80 -6.80 -3.91
CA MET A 62 -7.05 -6.52 -5.13
C MET A 62 -6.76 -7.79 -5.94
N PHE A 63 -6.34 -8.88 -5.29
CA PHE A 63 -6.05 -10.16 -5.95
C PHE A 63 -7.31 -10.78 -6.55
N GLU A 64 -8.44 -10.71 -5.86
CA GLU A 64 -9.73 -11.19 -6.37
C GLU A 64 -10.16 -10.42 -7.64
N ALA A 65 -9.96 -9.10 -7.66
CA ALA A 65 -10.33 -8.28 -8.81
C ALA A 65 -9.34 -8.33 -9.98
N LEU A 66 -8.02 -8.37 -9.68
CA LEU A 66 -6.95 -8.16 -10.66
C LEU A 66 -6.07 -9.40 -10.88
N GLY A 67 -6.51 -10.59 -10.43
CA GLY A 67 -5.75 -11.85 -10.50
C GLY A 67 -5.38 -12.32 -11.92
N LYS A 68 -5.90 -11.66 -12.96
CA LYS A 68 -5.44 -11.81 -14.35
C LYS A 68 -3.99 -11.37 -14.57
N VAL A 69 -3.48 -10.47 -13.72
CA VAL A 69 -2.06 -10.06 -13.71
C VAL A 69 -1.23 -11.10 -12.95
N ARG A 70 -0.05 -11.46 -13.47
CA ARG A 70 0.84 -12.44 -12.81
C ARG A 70 1.91 -11.79 -11.94
N ASN A 71 2.25 -10.52 -12.22
CA ASN A 71 3.35 -9.83 -11.57
C ASN A 71 2.81 -8.85 -10.53
N PHE A 72 2.89 -9.26 -9.26
CA PHE A 72 2.52 -8.43 -8.12
C PHE A 72 3.73 -8.14 -7.24
N LEU A 73 3.85 -6.87 -6.85
CA LEU A 73 4.76 -6.38 -5.83
C LEU A 73 3.92 -5.91 -4.65
N THR A 74 4.27 -6.33 -3.43
CA THR A 74 3.56 -5.92 -2.21
C THR A 74 3.88 -4.46 -1.87
N PHE A 75 5.15 -4.16 -1.64
CA PHE A 75 5.62 -2.83 -1.26
C PHE A 75 6.71 -2.34 -2.22
N ASN A 76 6.59 -1.09 -2.71
CA ASN A 76 7.72 -0.43 -3.34
C ASN A 76 8.70 0.06 -2.28
N LYS A 77 9.98 -0.30 -2.41
CA LYS A 77 11.10 0.24 -1.61
C LYS A 77 10.74 0.42 -0.13
N PRO A 78 10.57 -0.69 0.62
CA PRO A 78 10.03 -0.68 1.98
C PRO A 78 10.84 0.15 2.98
N LEU A 79 12.14 0.38 2.70
CA LEU A 79 13.03 1.20 3.52
C LEU A 79 13.05 2.69 3.11
N SER A 80 12.48 3.05 1.97
CA SER A 80 12.43 4.44 1.49
C SER A 80 11.20 5.22 1.98
N SER A 81 10.17 4.54 2.49
CA SER A 81 9.00 5.17 3.11
C SER A 81 9.19 5.60 4.59
N PRO A 82 9.90 4.82 5.45
CA PRO A 82 10.05 5.14 6.87
C PRO A 82 10.99 6.32 7.12
N ILE A 83 12.05 6.45 6.32
CA ILE A 83 13.10 7.45 6.56
C ILE A 83 12.58 8.87 6.30
N PRO A 84 11.93 9.18 5.16
CA PRO A 84 11.42 10.52 4.93
C PRO A 84 10.23 10.88 5.81
N GLY A 85 9.37 9.91 6.13
CA GLY A 85 8.17 10.13 6.96
C GLY A 85 8.50 10.25 8.44
N PHE A 86 9.23 9.28 8.99
CA PHE A 86 9.41 9.16 10.44
C PHE A 86 10.80 9.56 10.97
N CYS A 87 11.78 9.79 10.09
CA CYS A 87 13.13 10.21 10.48
C CYS A 87 13.40 11.69 10.13
N SER A 88 13.26 12.08 8.85
CA SER A 88 13.51 13.48 8.42
C SER A 88 12.28 14.38 8.45
N GLY A 89 11.06 13.81 8.46
CA GLY A 89 9.79 14.57 8.43
C GLY A 89 9.52 15.29 7.10
N THR A 90 10.12 14.83 5.99
CA THR A 90 10.00 15.42 4.66
C THR A 90 8.84 14.85 3.83
N PHE A 91 8.28 13.69 4.21
CA PHE A 91 7.03 13.15 3.66
C PHE A 91 5.99 12.95 4.76
N ALA A 92 4.72 12.81 4.38
CA ALA A 92 3.65 12.51 5.33
C ALA A 92 3.75 11.06 5.85
N PRO A 93 3.46 10.81 7.14
CA PRO A 93 3.26 11.81 8.19
C PRO A 93 4.61 12.43 8.61
N PRO A 94 4.74 13.75 8.76
CA PRO A 94 6.04 14.40 8.99
C PRO A 94 6.49 14.27 10.45
N ARG A 95 6.88 13.07 10.85
CA ARG A 95 7.34 12.75 12.21
C ARG A 95 8.87 12.72 12.27
N GLN A 96 9.43 13.12 13.40
CA GLN A 96 10.87 13.03 13.67
C GLN A 96 11.05 12.24 14.95
N SER A 97 11.47 10.99 14.81
CA SER A 97 11.61 10.05 15.91
C SER A 97 12.76 9.07 15.66
N THR A 98 13.53 8.75 16.69
CA THR A 98 14.61 7.77 16.62
C THR A 98 14.13 6.31 16.56
N PRO A 99 13.12 5.85 17.33
CA PRO A 99 12.66 4.46 17.26
C PRO A 99 11.68 4.16 16.11
N GLU A 100 10.85 5.12 15.70
CA GLU A 100 9.74 4.87 14.78
C GLU A 100 10.13 4.41 13.37
N PRO A 101 11.20 4.94 12.73
CA PRO A 101 11.63 4.46 11.42
C PRO A 101 11.95 2.97 11.40
N PHE A 102 12.55 2.44 12.46
CA PHE A 102 12.88 1.01 12.59
C PHE A 102 11.64 0.16 12.82
N LEU A 103 10.70 0.66 13.64
CA LEU A 103 9.44 -0.02 13.89
C LEU A 103 8.57 -0.12 12.63
N VAL A 104 8.48 0.97 11.86
CA VAL A 104 7.79 0.97 10.56
C VAL A 104 8.52 0.07 9.58
N GLY A 105 9.85 0.16 9.50
CA GLY A 105 10.66 -0.71 8.63
C GLY A 105 10.44 -2.21 8.90
N HIS A 106 10.36 -2.62 10.17
CA HIS A 106 10.10 -4.02 10.55
C HIS A 106 8.73 -4.54 10.09
N LYS A 107 7.74 -3.67 9.92
CA LYS A 107 6.35 -4.07 9.60
C LYS A 107 6.03 -4.10 8.11
N VAL A 108 6.78 -3.33 7.34
CA VAL A 108 6.65 -3.29 5.88
C VAL A 108 7.44 -4.45 5.23
N LEU A 109 8.34 -5.08 5.99
CA LEU A 109 9.05 -6.32 5.63
C LEU A 109 8.27 -7.55 6.08
#